data_AF-A0A453LK92-F1
#
_entry.id   AF-A0A453LK92-F1
#
_cell.length_a   1.000
_cell.length_b   1.000
_cell.length_c   1.000
_cell.angle_alpha   90.00
_cell.angle_beta   90.00
_cell.angle_gamma   90.00
#
_symmetry.space_group_name_H-M   'P 1'
#
loop_
_entity.id
_entity.type
_entity.pdbx_description
1 polymer ?
#
loop_
_entity_poly.entity_id
_entity_poly.type
_entity_poly.pdbx_seq_one_letter_code
_entity_poly.pdbx_strand_id
1 'polypeptide(L)'
;MDSPALLRYTTALIIMFLPLSASNDRLVPGKPLSPGTTIVSDGGMFALGFFNPSNSTPDKLYLGIWYNNIPKLTVVWVANRETPITNNNSSAPMLSLTNASNLIISEGNNSGRVLWTTANVTTTPAGPSTPTAVLLNTGNLVIRLSNGSTVWQSFDHRTDTILPGMKIRIRYSTRGTTDRPVSWKGPDDPSPGRYSYGVDPAGHAPRTILVGRGKLGGS
;
A
#
# COMPACT_ATOMS: atom_id res chain seq x y z
N MET A 1 -15.17 32.54 69.90
CA MET A 1 -13.71 32.40 69.71
C MET A 1 -13.55 31.17 68.88
N ASP A 2 -13.54 31.40 67.57
CA ASP A 2 -14.03 30.45 66.59
C ASP A 2 -12.85 29.67 66.01
N SER A 3 -12.99 28.36 65.95
CA SER A 3 -11.98 27.46 65.37
C SER A 3 -12.11 27.47 63.84
N PRO A 4 -11.05 27.71 63.05
CA PRO A 4 -11.16 27.65 61.61
C PRO A 4 -11.08 26.19 61.14
N ALA A 5 -12.12 25.74 60.45
CA ALA A 5 -12.15 24.46 59.77
C ALA A 5 -11.13 24.46 58.61
N LEU A 6 -10.11 23.61 58.71
CA LEU A 6 -9.18 23.34 57.61
C LEU A 6 -9.88 22.52 56.52
N LEU A 7 -10.19 23.17 55.40
CA LEU A 7 -10.68 22.51 54.20
C LEU A 7 -9.52 21.77 53.51
N ARG A 8 -9.52 20.43 53.58
CA ARG A 8 -8.55 19.58 52.87
C ARG A 8 -9.01 19.37 51.43
N TYR A 9 -8.27 19.92 50.46
CA TYR A 9 -8.48 19.64 49.05
C TYR A 9 -7.76 18.33 48.68
N THR A 10 -8.52 17.28 48.36
CA THR A 10 -7.98 16.06 47.75
C THR A 10 -8.05 16.19 46.24
N THR A 11 -6.90 16.33 45.59
CA THR A 11 -6.81 16.27 44.12
C THR A 11 -6.98 14.83 43.64
N ALA A 12 -8.08 14.54 42.94
CA ALA A 12 -8.27 13.27 42.25
C ALA A 12 -7.50 13.27 40.92
N LEU A 13 -6.48 12.42 40.80
CA LEU A 13 -5.77 12.19 39.54
C LEU A 13 -6.64 11.31 38.64
N ILE A 14 -7.37 11.92 37.70
CA ILE A 14 -8.13 11.18 36.69
C ILE A 14 -7.13 10.65 35.65
N ILE A 15 -6.72 9.38 35.81
CA ILE A 15 -5.98 8.67 34.77
C ILE A 15 -6.97 8.39 33.64
N MET A 16 -6.98 9.27 32.63
CA MET A 16 -7.68 9.03 31.38
C MET A 16 -7.00 7.86 30.68
N PHE A 17 -7.52 6.65 30.87
CA PHE A 17 -7.16 5.50 30.06
C PHE A 17 -7.59 5.81 28.62
N LEU A 18 -6.67 6.35 27.82
CA LEU A 18 -6.81 6.32 26.37
C LEU A 18 -7.02 4.86 25.98
N PRO A 19 -8.11 4.52 25.26
CA PRO A 19 -8.26 3.16 24.76
C PRO A 19 -7.02 2.89 23.91
N LEU A 20 -6.22 1.91 24.32
CA LEU A 20 -5.13 1.40 23.51
C LEU A 20 -5.80 0.73 22.31
N SER A 21 -6.08 1.51 21.27
CA SER A 21 -6.63 0.99 20.02
C SER A 21 -5.67 -0.09 19.55
N ALA A 22 -6.16 -1.32 19.44
CA ALA A 22 -5.40 -2.39 18.81
C ALA A 22 -5.02 -1.89 17.41
N SER A 23 -3.72 -1.85 17.12
CA SER A 23 -3.21 -1.43 15.82
C SER A 23 -3.91 -2.25 14.72
N ASN A 24 -4.61 -1.56 13.82
CA ASN A 24 -5.27 -2.17 12.67
C ASN A 24 -4.33 -2.20 11.46
N ASP A 25 -3.03 -2.42 11.70
CA ASP A 25 -1.94 -2.41 10.72
C ASP A 25 -1.80 -3.74 9.97
N ARG A 26 -2.69 -4.71 10.21
CA ARG A 26 -2.54 -6.09 9.76
C ARG A 26 -3.73 -6.61 8.95
N LEU A 27 -3.42 -7.39 7.92
CA LEU A 27 -4.37 -8.26 7.23
C LEU A 27 -3.98 -9.72 7.49
N VAL A 28 -4.93 -10.55 7.90
CA VAL A 28 -4.73 -11.97 8.18
C VAL A 28 -5.64 -12.83 7.30
N PRO A 29 -5.29 -14.11 7.05
CA PRO A 29 -6.16 -15.01 6.30
C PRO A 29 -7.55 -15.12 6.94
N GLY A 30 -8.59 -15.15 6.10
CA GLY A 30 -9.99 -15.23 6.54
C GLY A 30 -10.60 -13.91 7.02
N LYS A 31 -9.85 -12.81 7.07
CA LYS A 31 -10.37 -11.46 7.37
C LYS A 31 -10.10 -10.52 6.20
N PRO A 32 -10.95 -10.53 5.17
CA PRO A 32 -10.78 -9.68 4.00
C PRO A 32 -11.05 -8.19 4.31
N LEU A 33 -10.46 -7.31 3.53
CA LEU A 33 -10.68 -5.87 3.54
C LEU A 33 -11.64 -5.48 2.41
N SER A 34 -12.67 -4.71 2.71
CA SER A 34 -13.67 -4.23 1.76
C SER A 34 -13.54 -2.72 1.51
N PRO A 35 -14.07 -2.18 0.40
CA PRO A 35 -14.17 -0.75 0.19
C PRO A 35 -14.84 -0.04 1.37
N GLY A 36 -14.32 1.14 1.74
CA GLY A 36 -14.76 1.90 2.91
C GLY A 36 -14.07 1.52 4.23
N THR A 37 -13.27 0.46 4.25
CA THR A 37 -12.43 0.08 5.39
C THR A 37 -10.94 0.20 5.07
N THR A 38 -10.11 0.44 6.09
CA THR A 38 -8.67 0.66 5.91
C THR A 38 -7.83 -0.10 6.93
N ILE A 39 -6.59 -0.39 6.52
CA ILE A 39 -5.50 -0.82 7.40
C ILE A 39 -4.63 0.40 7.62
N VAL A 40 -4.37 0.76 8.88
CA VAL A 40 -3.60 1.94 9.24
C VAL A 40 -2.31 1.48 9.91
N SER A 41 -1.16 2.00 9.45
CA SER A 41 0.13 1.70 10.09
C SER A 41 0.08 2.06 11.58
N ASP A 42 0.79 1.33 12.42
CA ASP A 42 0.79 1.50 13.89
C ASP A 42 0.97 2.97 14.35
N GLY A 43 1.86 3.72 13.71
CA GLY A 43 2.10 5.14 13.97
C GLY A 43 1.11 6.11 13.31
N GLY A 44 0.08 5.62 12.64
CA GLY A 44 -0.98 6.41 12.00
C GLY A 44 -0.61 7.14 10.71
N MET A 45 0.65 7.07 10.25
CA MET A 45 1.12 7.90 9.12
C MET A 45 0.63 7.42 7.75
N PHE A 46 0.47 6.11 7.57
CA PHE A 46 0.04 5.52 6.31
C PHE A 46 -1.24 4.72 6.48
N ALA A 47 -2.07 4.73 5.44
CA ALA A 47 -3.25 3.87 5.34
C ALA A 47 -3.24 3.12 4.01
N LEU A 48 -3.77 1.89 4.04
CA LEU A 48 -4.01 1.01 2.90
C LEU A 48 -5.52 0.78 2.78
N GLY A 49 -6.04 0.89 1.55
CA GLY A 49 -7.43 0.58 1.27
C GLY A 49 -7.82 0.86 -0.18
N PHE A 50 -9.11 0.71 -0.47
CA PHE A 50 -9.66 1.01 -1.79
C PHE A 50 -9.93 2.51 -1.93
N PHE A 51 -9.62 3.07 -3.10
CA PHE A 51 -9.87 4.47 -3.43
C PHE A 51 -10.30 4.61 -4.89
N ASN A 52 -11.00 5.71 -5.17
CA ASN A 52 -11.33 6.14 -6.52
C ASN A 52 -10.74 7.57 -6.72
N PRO A 53 -9.78 7.76 -7.64
CA PRO A 53 -9.15 9.06 -7.87
C PRO A 53 -10.07 10.08 -8.57
N SER A 54 -11.14 9.65 -9.24
CA SER A 54 -12.10 10.55 -9.89
C SER A 54 -13.50 9.94 -10.00
N ASN A 55 -14.53 10.77 -10.11
CA ASN A 55 -15.87 10.30 -10.52
C ASN A 55 -15.89 9.97 -12.02
N SER A 56 -15.03 9.04 -12.47
CA SER A 56 -14.97 8.59 -13.86
C SER A 56 -16.18 7.72 -14.19
N THR A 57 -16.63 7.73 -15.45
CA THR A 57 -17.66 6.78 -15.92
C THR A 57 -17.03 5.81 -16.94
N PRO A 58 -16.98 4.49 -16.66
CA PRO A 58 -17.37 3.84 -15.41
C PRO A 58 -16.40 4.15 -14.25
N ASP A 59 -16.87 3.99 -13.02
CA ASP A 59 -16.06 4.19 -11.81
C ASP A 59 -14.87 3.24 -11.82
N LYS A 60 -13.68 3.79 -11.58
CA LYS A 60 -12.43 3.02 -11.51
C LYS A 60 -11.96 2.93 -10.07
N LEU A 61 -12.03 1.74 -9.52
CA LEU A 61 -11.57 1.47 -8.16
C LEU A 61 -10.16 0.87 -8.16
N TYR A 62 -9.32 1.39 -7.28
CA TYR A 62 -7.95 0.97 -7.07
C TYR A 62 -7.71 0.63 -5.61
N LEU A 63 -6.75 -0.25 -5.35
CA LEU A 63 -6.17 -0.47 -4.03
C LEU A 63 -4.85 0.30 -3.95
N GLY A 64 -4.66 1.10 -2.89
CA GLY A 64 -3.44 1.89 -2.74
C GLY A 64 -3.09 2.17 -1.30
N ILE A 65 -1.88 2.73 -1.13
CA ILE A 65 -1.36 3.25 0.13
C ILE A 65 -1.27 4.77 -0.01
N TRP A 66 -1.67 5.51 1.02
CA TRP A 66 -1.59 6.97 1.06
C TRP A 66 -1.12 7.47 2.43
N TYR A 67 -0.72 8.75 2.48
CA TYR A 67 -0.53 9.44 3.74
C TYR A 67 -1.87 9.68 4.44
N ASN A 68 -2.08 9.06 5.59
CA ASN A 68 -3.36 9.07 6.29
C ASN A 68 -3.67 10.43 6.96
N ASN A 69 -2.62 11.17 7.32
CA ASN A 69 -2.75 12.42 8.08
C ASN A 69 -2.78 13.67 7.19
N ILE A 70 -2.86 13.50 5.86
CA ILE A 70 -2.96 14.61 4.91
C ILE A 70 -4.42 14.67 4.41
N PRO A 71 -5.13 15.81 4.58
CA PRO A 71 -6.54 15.91 4.18
C PRO A 71 -6.79 15.63 2.70
N LYS A 72 -5.85 16.02 1.84
CA LYS A 72 -5.88 15.70 0.42
C LYS A 72 -5.29 14.31 0.20
N LEU A 73 -6.06 13.43 -0.44
CA LEU A 73 -5.64 12.06 -0.77
C LEU A 73 -4.30 12.09 -1.54
N THR A 74 -3.24 11.68 -0.86
CA THR A 74 -1.87 11.66 -1.40
C THR A 74 -1.38 10.22 -1.47
N VAL A 75 -1.65 9.59 -2.62
CA VAL A 75 -1.36 8.17 -2.87
C VAL A 75 0.12 8.00 -3.19
N VAL A 76 0.77 7.02 -2.54
CA VAL A 76 2.20 6.74 -2.66
C VAL A 76 2.49 5.37 -3.27
N TRP A 77 1.48 4.50 -3.36
CA TRP A 77 1.57 3.18 -3.97
C TRP A 77 0.19 2.72 -4.45
N VAL A 78 0.12 2.02 -5.58
CA VAL A 78 -1.11 1.51 -6.19
C VAL A 78 -0.89 0.09 -6.70
N ALA A 79 -1.73 -0.85 -6.27
CA ALA A 79 -1.61 -2.27 -6.60
C ALA A 79 -2.01 -2.56 -8.06
N ASN A 80 -3.26 -2.29 -8.39
CA ASN A 80 -3.91 -2.65 -9.65
C ASN A 80 -3.95 -1.48 -10.64
N ARG A 81 -2.83 -0.75 -10.76
CA ARG A 81 -2.78 0.48 -11.57
C ARG A 81 -2.93 0.23 -13.07
N GLU A 82 -2.53 -0.93 -13.57
CA GLU A 82 -2.67 -1.33 -14.97
C GLU A 82 -4.10 -1.73 -15.33
N THR A 83 -4.81 -2.35 -14.38
CA THR A 83 -6.14 -2.93 -14.56
C THR A 83 -7.07 -2.46 -13.43
N PRO A 84 -7.65 -1.25 -13.53
CA PRO A 84 -8.64 -0.77 -12.56
C PRO A 84 -9.83 -1.71 -12.48
N ILE A 85 -10.43 -1.79 -11.29
CA ILE A 85 -11.68 -2.50 -11.10
C ILE A 85 -12.79 -1.55 -11.55
N THR A 86 -13.47 -1.90 -12.63
CA THR A 86 -14.63 -1.15 -13.09
C THR A 86 -15.86 -1.67 -12.35
N ASN A 87 -16.52 -0.81 -11.58
CA ASN A 87 -17.68 -1.21 -10.79
C ASN A 87 -18.87 -1.56 -11.72
N ASN A 88 -19.08 -2.83 -12.01
CA ASN A 88 -20.17 -3.33 -12.83
C ASN A 88 -21.30 -3.90 -11.96
N ASN A 89 -21.89 -3.06 -11.11
CA ASN A 89 -23.16 -3.27 -10.36
C ASN A 89 -23.41 -4.61 -9.65
N SER A 90 -22.44 -5.54 -9.54
CA SER A 90 -22.76 -6.92 -9.17
C SER A 90 -22.08 -7.43 -7.90
N SER A 91 -21.04 -6.77 -7.35
CA SER A 91 -20.54 -6.93 -5.96
C SER A 91 -19.27 -6.10 -5.73
N ALA A 92 -19.07 -5.61 -4.50
CA ALA A 92 -17.85 -4.89 -4.13
C ALA A 92 -16.63 -5.85 -4.10
N PRO A 93 -15.46 -5.46 -4.63
CA PRO A 93 -14.26 -6.30 -4.56
C PRO A 93 -13.74 -6.42 -3.13
N MET A 94 -12.91 -7.42 -2.86
CA MET A 94 -12.31 -7.63 -1.55
C MET A 94 -10.81 -7.90 -1.69
N LEU A 95 -10.00 -7.31 -0.81
CA LEU A 95 -8.60 -7.66 -0.66
C LEU A 95 -8.46 -8.74 0.42
N SER A 96 -7.81 -9.85 0.09
CA SER A 96 -7.59 -10.97 0.99
C SER A 96 -6.13 -11.40 1.02
N LEU A 97 -5.66 -11.83 2.19
CA LEU A 97 -4.40 -12.58 2.31
C LEU A 97 -4.70 -14.08 2.27
N THR A 98 -4.03 -14.80 1.37
CA THR A 98 -4.15 -16.26 1.29
C THR A 98 -3.18 -16.96 2.24
N ASN A 99 -3.47 -18.22 2.60
CA ASN A 99 -2.54 -19.07 3.34
C ASN A 99 -1.24 -19.35 2.55
N ALA A 100 -1.27 -19.17 1.22
CA ALA A 100 -0.10 -19.25 0.35
C ALA A 100 0.72 -17.95 0.30
N SER A 101 0.51 -17.01 1.22
CA SER A 101 1.25 -15.75 1.31
C SER A 101 1.10 -14.82 0.10
N ASN A 102 -0.04 -14.88 -0.59
CA ASN A 102 -0.39 -13.96 -1.67
C ASN A 102 -1.50 -13.00 -1.23
N LEU A 103 -1.34 -11.71 -1.56
CA LEU A 103 -2.42 -10.73 -1.49
C LEU A 103 -3.21 -10.79 -2.80
N ILE A 104 -4.52 -10.97 -2.69
CA ILE A 104 -5.43 -11.14 -3.82
C ILE A 104 -6.57 -10.13 -3.71
N ILE A 105 -6.85 -9.43 -4.81
CA ILE A 105 -8.11 -8.73 -4.99
C ILE A 105 -9.03 -9.65 -5.79
N SER A 106 -10.20 -9.99 -5.24
CA SER A 106 -11.22 -10.81 -5.90
C SER A 106 -12.53 -10.06 -6.06
N GLU A 107 -13.36 -10.51 -6.99
CA GLU A 107 -14.77 -10.09 -7.04
C GLU A 107 -15.53 -10.54 -5.78
N GLY A 108 -16.44 -9.70 -5.29
CA GLY A 108 -17.27 -10.03 -4.11
C GLY A 108 -18.48 -10.90 -4.40
N ASN A 109 -18.69 -11.33 -5.66
CA ASN A 109 -19.83 -12.15 -6.08
C ASN A 109 -19.62 -13.65 -5.78
N ASN A 110 -18.65 -14.01 -4.94
CA ASN A 110 -18.24 -15.38 -4.64
C ASN A 110 -17.81 -16.22 -5.87
N SER A 111 -17.56 -15.60 -7.03
CA SER A 111 -17.06 -16.31 -8.22
C SER A 111 -15.63 -16.84 -8.06
N GLY A 112 -14.88 -16.31 -7.08
CA GLY A 112 -13.45 -16.56 -6.94
C GLY A 112 -12.60 -15.91 -8.02
N ARG A 113 -13.17 -15.05 -8.88
CA ARG A 113 -12.43 -14.36 -9.94
C ARG A 113 -11.40 -13.41 -9.33
N VAL A 114 -10.14 -13.67 -9.63
CA VAL A 114 -8.99 -12.84 -9.23
C VAL A 114 -8.86 -11.66 -10.19
N LEU A 115 -8.91 -10.45 -9.63
CA LEU A 115 -8.74 -9.17 -10.34
C LEU A 115 -7.29 -8.69 -10.29
N TRP A 116 -6.58 -9.00 -9.20
CA TRP A 116 -5.17 -8.68 -9.01
C TRP A 116 -4.54 -9.63 -7.99
N THR A 117 -3.26 -9.93 -8.12
CA THR A 117 -2.51 -10.70 -7.12
C THR A 117 -1.06 -10.23 -7.06
N THR A 118 -0.43 -10.37 -5.89
CA THR A 118 1.04 -10.35 -5.82
C THR A 118 1.60 -11.49 -6.66
N ALA A 119 2.60 -11.22 -7.50
CA ALA A 119 3.17 -12.22 -8.40
C ALA A 119 3.96 -13.28 -7.62
N ASN A 120 3.55 -14.55 -7.78
CA ASN A 120 4.22 -15.79 -7.37
C ASN A 120 5.21 -15.68 -6.19
N VAL A 121 4.68 -15.46 -4.99
CA VAL A 121 5.41 -15.86 -3.76
C VAL A 121 5.32 -17.38 -3.69
N THR A 122 6.13 -18.09 -4.48
CA THR A 122 6.29 -19.54 -4.35
C THR A 122 7.17 -19.82 -3.14
N THR A 123 6.64 -19.59 -1.96
CA THR A 123 7.19 -20.20 -0.75
C THR A 123 6.36 -21.44 -0.50
N THR A 124 6.90 -22.60 -0.88
CA THR A 124 6.53 -23.85 -0.22
C THR A 124 6.75 -23.60 1.29
N PRO A 125 5.69 -23.60 2.11
CA PRO A 125 5.86 -23.40 3.54
C PRO A 125 6.77 -24.50 4.08
N ALA A 126 7.92 -24.12 4.65
CA ALA A 126 8.70 -25.03 5.47
C ALA A 126 7.94 -25.23 6.79
N GLY A 127 6.84 -26.00 6.75
CA GLY A 127 5.94 -26.23 7.89
C GLY A 127 4.72 -25.29 7.94
N PRO A 128 3.87 -25.40 8.98
CA PRO A 128 2.65 -24.64 9.13
C PRO A 128 2.96 -23.18 9.51
N SER A 129 3.29 -22.34 8.53
CA SER A 129 3.49 -20.90 8.74
C SER A 129 2.24 -20.12 8.33
N THR A 130 1.61 -19.43 9.27
CA THR A 130 0.49 -18.52 9.00
C THR A 130 1.04 -17.15 8.55
N PRO A 131 0.70 -16.67 7.34
CA PRO A 131 1.18 -15.39 6.88
C PRO A 131 0.39 -14.25 7.53
N THR A 132 1.01 -13.08 7.63
CA THR A 132 0.35 -11.83 7.99
C THR A 132 0.87 -10.71 7.11
N ALA A 133 -0.02 -9.94 6.50
CA ALA A 133 0.36 -8.70 5.82
C ALA A 133 0.36 -7.56 6.84
N VAL A 134 1.38 -6.71 6.82
CA VAL A 134 1.58 -5.64 7.81
C VAL A 134 1.94 -4.36 7.07
N LEU A 135 1.22 -3.27 7.34
CA LEU A 135 1.56 -1.94 6.86
C LEU A 135 2.50 -1.26 7.85
N LEU A 136 3.79 -1.18 7.51
CA LEU A 136 4.80 -0.58 8.37
C LEU A 136 4.69 0.94 8.40
N ASN A 137 5.23 1.56 9.46
CA ASN A 137 5.33 3.02 9.60
C ASN A 137 6.21 3.70 8.52
N THR A 138 6.90 2.93 7.69
CA THR A 138 7.62 3.44 6.52
C THR A 138 6.74 3.54 5.28
N GLY A 139 5.49 3.05 5.32
CA GLY A 139 4.60 2.91 4.17
C GLY A 139 4.85 1.63 3.37
N ASN A 140 5.74 0.76 3.84
CA ASN A 140 6.01 -0.53 3.21
C ASN A 140 4.97 -1.55 3.69
N LEU A 141 4.20 -2.10 2.76
CA LEU A 141 3.32 -3.23 3.01
C LEU A 141 4.12 -4.51 2.83
N VAL A 142 4.25 -5.31 3.89
CA VAL A 142 5.05 -6.54 3.88
C VAL A 142 4.19 -7.75 4.19
N ILE A 143 4.49 -8.90 3.59
CA ILE A 143 3.93 -10.19 4.01
C ILE A 143 5.01 -10.91 4.83
N ARG A 144 4.70 -11.20 6.08
CA ARG A 144 5.57 -11.91 7.02
C ARG A 144 5.03 -13.28 7.36
N LEU A 145 5.92 -14.26 7.43
CA LEU A 145 5.63 -15.58 7.98
C LEU A 145 5.80 -15.57 9.50
N SER A 146 5.24 -16.60 10.16
CA SER A 146 5.38 -16.80 11.61
C SER A 146 6.83 -16.90 12.09
N ASN A 147 7.76 -17.35 11.23
CA ASN A 147 9.20 -17.41 11.53
C ASN A 147 9.93 -16.05 11.41
N GLY A 148 9.19 -14.95 11.17
CA GLY A 148 9.73 -13.60 11.03
C GLY A 148 10.23 -13.24 9.63
N SER A 149 10.26 -14.20 8.70
CA SER A 149 10.72 -13.95 7.33
C SER A 149 9.73 -13.09 6.56
N THR A 150 10.24 -12.07 5.86
CA THR A 150 9.47 -11.29 4.88
C THR A 150 9.55 -11.96 3.52
N VAL A 151 8.39 -12.33 2.96
CA VAL A 151 8.31 -13.07 1.68
C VAL A 151 7.85 -12.20 0.51
N TRP A 152 7.28 -11.04 0.80
CA TRP A 152 6.89 -10.04 -0.19
C TRP A 152 6.88 -8.65 0.43
N GLN A 153 7.14 -7.61 -0.37
CA GLN A 153 7.03 -6.21 0.06
C GLN A 153 6.66 -5.25 -1.08
N SER A 154 5.84 -4.24 -0.79
CA SER A 154 5.42 -3.23 -1.78
C SER A 154 6.60 -2.38 -2.30
N PHE A 155 7.64 -2.20 -1.49
CA PHE A 155 8.83 -1.42 -1.85
C PHE A 155 9.64 -2.00 -3.02
N ASP A 156 9.46 -3.29 -3.35
CA ASP A 156 10.03 -3.93 -4.54
C ASP A 156 9.15 -3.76 -5.81
N HIS A 157 7.92 -3.23 -5.66
CA HIS A 157 6.95 -3.03 -6.74
C HIS A 157 6.53 -1.56 -6.82
N ARG A 158 7.42 -0.69 -7.28
CA ARG A 158 7.22 0.77 -7.23
C ARG A 158 6.16 1.24 -8.22
N THR A 159 5.42 2.29 -7.84
CA THR A 159 4.54 3.02 -8.75
C THR A 159 5.26 4.25 -9.30
N ASP A 160 4.99 5.43 -8.77
CA ASP A 160 5.48 6.74 -9.20
C ASP A 160 6.22 7.49 -8.08
N THR A 161 6.10 7.02 -6.84
CA THR A 161 6.67 7.65 -5.65
C THR A 161 7.84 6.83 -5.07
N ILE A 162 8.83 7.52 -4.51
CA ILE A 162 9.92 6.94 -3.71
C ILE A 162 9.79 7.48 -2.28
N LEU A 163 9.49 6.59 -1.33
CA LEU A 163 9.41 6.89 0.10
C LEU A 163 10.78 6.72 0.80
N PRO A 164 10.98 7.36 1.97
CA PRO A 164 12.14 7.09 2.81
C PRO A 164 12.32 5.59 3.07
N GLY A 165 13.55 5.10 2.89
CA GLY A 165 13.90 3.68 3.04
C GLY A 165 13.69 2.81 1.80
N MET A 166 13.05 3.31 0.74
CA MET A 166 13.02 2.62 -0.56
C MET A 166 14.41 2.62 -1.21
N LYS A 167 14.81 1.47 -1.76
CA LYS A 167 16.10 1.33 -2.46
C LYS A 167 15.92 1.56 -3.96
N ILE A 168 16.70 2.46 -4.55
CA ILE A 168 16.79 2.56 -6.02
C ILE A 168 17.94 1.65 -6.46
N ARG A 169 17.62 0.56 -7.16
CA ARG A 169 18.63 -0.40 -7.63
C ARG A 169 19.17 0.03 -9.00
N ILE A 170 20.49 -0.08 -9.17
CA ILE A 170 21.16 0.08 -10.47
C ILE A 170 21.35 -1.31 -11.05
N ARG A 171 20.72 -1.61 -12.19
CA ARG A 171 20.96 -2.86 -12.94
C ARG A 171 21.82 -2.57 -14.16
N TYR A 172 23.01 -3.16 -14.20
CA TYR A 172 23.96 -3.03 -15.31
C TYR A 172 23.62 -3.89 -16.55
N SER A 173 22.53 -4.67 -16.51
CA SER A 173 22.07 -5.51 -17.63
C SER A 173 20.74 -4.99 -18.21
N THR A 174 20.70 -4.87 -19.54
CA THR A 174 19.71 -4.15 -20.37
C THR A 174 18.31 -4.79 -20.45
N ARG A 175 17.91 -5.67 -19.54
CA ARG A 175 16.56 -6.25 -19.51
C ARG A 175 15.92 -6.13 -18.13
N GLY A 176 14.91 -5.28 -18.05
CA GLY A 176 13.99 -5.19 -16.91
C GLY A 176 13.61 -3.75 -16.60
N THR A 177 12.55 -3.25 -17.22
CA THR A 177 11.96 -1.91 -16.97
C THR A 177 11.16 -1.85 -15.65
N THR A 178 11.18 -2.90 -14.83
CA THR A 178 10.30 -3.06 -13.66
C THR A 178 10.81 -2.44 -12.36
N ASP A 179 12.05 -1.93 -12.31
CA ASP A 179 12.63 -1.35 -11.08
C ASP A 179 12.49 0.19 -11.00
N ARG A 180 12.08 0.84 -12.10
CA ARG A 180 11.96 2.30 -12.20
C ARG A 180 10.56 2.78 -11.80
N PRO A 181 10.44 3.83 -10.96
CA PRO A 181 9.18 4.53 -10.82
C PRO A 181 8.69 5.07 -12.18
N VAL A 182 7.42 4.84 -12.48
CA VAL A 182 6.70 5.29 -13.67
C VAL A 182 5.57 6.21 -13.24
N SER A 183 5.53 7.41 -13.80
CA SER A 183 4.54 8.45 -13.48
C SER A 183 3.12 7.93 -13.61
N TRP A 184 2.16 8.59 -12.97
CA TRP A 184 0.76 8.46 -13.35
C TRP A 184 0.55 9.02 -14.76
N LYS A 185 -0.53 8.58 -15.42
CA LYS A 185 -0.90 9.08 -16.74
C LYS A 185 -1.52 10.47 -16.65
N GLY A 186 -2.18 10.78 -15.54
CA GLY A 186 -2.72 12.09 -15.20
C GLY A 186 -2.98 12.21 -13.69
N PRO A 187 -3.41 13.38 -13.20
CA PRO A 187 -3.70 13.59 -11.78
C PRO A 187 -4.76 12.62 -11.23
N ASP A 188 -5.68 12.21 -12.09
CA ASP A 188 -6.82 11.36 -11.74
C ASP A 188 -6.73 9.95 -12.36
N ASP A 189 -5.62 9.63 -13.03
CA ASP A 189 -5.43 8.35 -13.71
C ASP A 189 -4.08 7.71 -13.28
N PRO A 190 -4.09 6.80 -12.29
CA PRO A 190 -2.89 6.17 -11.76
C PRO A 190 -2.27 5.14 -12.70
N SER A 191 -2.89 4.85 -13.85
CA SER A 191 -2.30 3.98 -14.85
C SER A 191 -0.90 4.45 -15.28
N PRO A 192 -0.02 3.54 -15.73
CA PRO A 192 1.33 3.91 -16.13
C PRO A 192 1.35 5.02 -17.19
N GLY A 193 1.98 6.14 -16.84
CA GLY A 193 2.18 7.29 -17.70
C GLY A 193 3.37 7.14 -18.64
N ARG A 194 3.78 8.26 -19.23
CA ARG A 194 4.86 8.29 -20.24
C ARG A 194 6.25 8.49 -19.66
N TYR A 195 6.36 8.89 -18.39
CA TYR A 195 7.63 9.25 -17.78
C TYR A 195 8.07 8.20 -16.77
N SER A 196 9.36 7.93 -16.73
CA SER A 196 9.96 7.08 -15.70
C SER A 196 11.28 7.67 -15.21
N TYR A 197 11.57 7.47 -13.94
CA TYR A 197 12.79 7.95 -13.29
C TYR A 197 13.70 6.77 -12.98
N GLY A 198 15.02 6.93 -13.12
CA GLY A 198 15.96 5.96 -12.59
C GLY A 198 17.40 6.29 -12.91
N VAL A 199 18.26 5.29 -12.78
CA VAL A 199 19.71 5.45 -13.00
C VAL A 199 20.12 4.76 -14.28
N ASP A 200 20.82 5.48 -15.15
CA ASP A 200 21.55 4.90 -16.28
C ASP A 200 22.93 4.42 -15.80
N PRO A 201 23.22 3.11 -15.87
CA PRO A 201 24.54 2.60 -15.55
C PRO A 201 25.58 2.85 -16.65
N ALA A 202 25.19 3.31 -17.84
CA ALA A 202 26.10 3.46 -18.98
C ALA A 202 27.11 4.61 -18.76
N GLY A 203 28.39 4.33 -19.02
CA GLY A 203 29.50 5.28 -18.91
C GLY A 203 30.40 5.08 -17.69
N HIS A 204 31.34 6.00 -17.48
CA HIS A 204 32.34 5.94 -16.39
C HIS A 204 31.73 6.14 -14.99
N ALA A 205 30.54 6.73 -14.90
CA ALA A 205 29.82 6.95 -13.64
C ALA A 205 28.29 6.88 -13.86
N PRO A 206 27.51 6.28 -12.95
CA PRO A 206 26.06 6.21 -13.06
C PRO A 206 25.42 7.60 -13.05
N ARG A 207 24.38 7.79 -13.86
CA ARG A 207 23.66 9.08 -13.98
C ARG A 207 22.17 8.92 -13.75
N THR A 208 21.58 9.90 -13.09
CA THR A 208 20.12 9.98 -12.99
C THR A 208 19.52 10.39 -14.34
N ILE A 209 18.48 9.68 -14.77
CA ILE A 209 17.75 9.97 -16.01
C ILE A 209 16.24 10.02 -15.79
N LEU A 210 15.59 10.89 -16.57
CA LEU A 210 14.15 10.91 -16.79
C LEU A 210 13.89 10.45 -18.23
N VAL A 211 13.15 9.35 -18.39
CA VAL A 211 12.86 8.77 -19.71
C VAL A 211 11.40 9.02 -20.05
N GLY A 212 11.15 9.70 -21.18
CA GLY A 212 9.83 9.89 -21.76
C GLY A 212 9.57 8.94 -22.94
N ARG A 213 8.46 8.23 -22.95
CA ARG A 213 8.00 7.44 -24.11
C ARG A 213 7.18 8.33 -25.05
N GLY A 214 7.77 8.75 -26.17
CA GLY A 214 7.09 9.45 -27.27
C GLY A 214 6.83 8.52 -28.46
N LYS A 215 5.80 8.82 -29.28
CA LYS A 215 5.77 8.34 -30.67
C LYS A 215 6.82 9.15 -31.43
N LEU A 216 7.80 8.50 -32.05
CA LEU A 216 8.53 9.11 -33.15
C LEU A 216 7.48 9.34 -34.25
N GLY A 217 7.13 10.60 -34.50
CA GLY A 217 6.31 10.94 -35.65
C GLY A 217 7.09 10.55 -36.90
N GLY A 218 6.58 9.60 -37.67
CA GLY A 218 7.01 9.43 -39.05
C GLY A 218 6.53 10.65 -39.82
N SER A 219 7.47 11.41 -40.37
CA SER A 219 7.22 12.36 -41.45
C SER A 219 6.91 11.60 -42.73
#